data_AF-X1GCE8-F1
#
_entry.id   AF-X1GCE8-F1
#
_cell.length_a   1.000
_cell.length_b   1.000
_cell.length_c   1.000
_cell.angle_alpha   90.00
_cell.angle_beta   90.00
_cell.angle_gamma   90.00
#
_symmetry.space_group_name_H-M   'P 1'
#
loop_
_entity.id
_entity.type
_entity.pdbx_description
1 polymer ?
#
loop_
_entity_poly.entity_id
_entity_poly.type
_entity_poly.pdbx_seq_one_letter_code
_entity_poly.pdbx_strand_id
1 'polypeptide(L)'
;MKARNRLISRISLLAMSLVLVVGLSAGSVLSAEKPYTGVTIRISADATPPTYAKQNLVGEFEKETGIKVVFDVLPYPSMLEKQMAELVAHTGYYDIISHSSHLLGRFV
;
A
#
# COMPACT_ATOMS: atom_id res chain seq x y z
N MET A 1 -62.84 -8.42 -15.80
CA MET A 1 -61.95 -8.71 -14.65
C MET A 1 -60.51 -9.12 -15.02
N LYS A 2 -60.26 -9.96 -16.05
CA LYS A 2 -58.91 -10.47 -16.40
C LYS A 2 -57.87 -9.41 -16.85
N ALA A 3 -58.27 -8.32 -17.50
CA ALA A 3 -57.34 -7.29 -17.99
C ALA A 3 -56.75 -6.41 -16.87
N ARG A 4 -57.53 -6.11 -15.83
CA ARG A 4 -57.11 -5.30 -14.67
C ARG A 4 -56.00 -5.99 -13.85
N ASN A 5 -56.12 -7.31 -13.66
CA ASN A 5 -55.10 -8.09 -12.93
C ASN A 5 -53.79 -8.24 -13.72
N ARG A 6 -53.84 -8.27 -15.06
CA ARG A 6 -52.64 -8.28 -15.91
C ARG A 6 -51.89 -6.95 -15.88
N LEU A 7 -52.61 -5.83 -15.73
CA LEU A 7 -52.02 -4.50 -15.62
C LEU A 7 -51.34 -4.29 -14.26
N ILE A 8 -51.99 -4.72 -13.16
CA ILE A 8 -51.45 -4.63 -11.79
C ILE A 8 -50.19 -5.51 -11.65
N SER A 9 -50.17 -6.70 -12.25
CA SER A 9 -49.00 -7.58 -12.25
C SER A 9 -47.80 -6.98 -12.98
N ARG A 10 -48.02 -6.27 -14.11
CA ARG A 10 -46.94 -5.59 -14.86
C ARG A 10 -46.35 -4.40 -14.11
N ILE A 11 -47.18 -3.63 -13.42
CA ILE A 11 -46.74 -2.49 -12.59
C ILE A 11 -45.92 -2.99 -11.40
N SER A 12 -46.34 -4.10 -10.77
CA SER A 12 -45.59 -4.71 -9.66
C SER A 12 -44.24 -5.31 -10.09
N LEU A 13 -44.17 -5.88 -11.30
CA LEU A 13 -42.92 -6.39 -11.88
C LEU A 13 -41.94 -5.26 -12.24
N LEU A 14 -42.44 -4.13 -12.75
CA LEU A 14 -41.63 -2.97 -13.08
C LEU A 14 -41.06 -2.30 -11.81
N ALA A 15 -41.88 -2.18 -10.76
CA ALA A 15 -41.44 -1.65 -9.47
C ALA A 15 -40.37 -2.53 -8.80
N MET A 16 -40.47 -3.87 -8.92
CA MET A 16 -39.47 -4.80 -8.42
C MET A 16 -38.12 -4.66 -9.15
N SER A 17 -38.16 -4.41 -10.46
CA SER A 17 -36.94 -4.21 -11.27
C SER A 17 -36.21 -2.90 -10.93
N LEU A 18 -36.95 -1.85 -10.55
CA LEU A 18 -36.37 -0.56 -10.17
C LEU A 18 -35.64 -0.64 -8.80
N VAL A 19 -36.17 -1.43 -7.86
CA VAL A 19 -35.53 -1.66 -6.55
C VAL A 19 -34.23 -2.46 -6.67
N LEU A 20 -34.13 -3.38 -7.63
CA LEU A 20 -32.89 -4.12 -7.89
C LEU A 20 -31.77 -3.25 -8.47
N VAL A 21 -32.10 -2.27 -9.32
CA VAL A 21 -31.08 -1.39 -9.94
C VAL A 21 -30.49 -0.41 -8.93
N VAL A 22 -31.31 0.11 -8.00
CA VAL A 22 -30.83 1.01 -6.92
C VAL A 22 -29.98 0.26 -5.89
N GLY A 23 -30.30 -1.00 -5.60
CA GLY A 23 -29.50 -1.84 -4.70
C GLY A 23 -28.11 -2.21 -5.25
N LEU A 24 -27.96 -2.27 -6.58
CA LEU A 24 -26.69 -2.63 -7.21
C LEU A 24 -25.72 -1.45 -7.35
N SER A 25 -26.22 -0.21 -7.43
CA SER A 25 -25.38 1.00 -7.47
C SER A 25 -24.77 1.41 -6.13
N ALA A 26 -25.23 0.83 -5.01
CA ALA A 26 -24.66 1.07 -3.68
C ALA A 26 -23.61 0.03 -3.25
N GLY A 27 -23.42 -1.03 -4.04
CA GLY A 27 -22.57 -2.18 -3.70
C GLY A 27 -21.10 -2.08 -4.09
N SER A 28 -20.68 -1.05 -4.84
CA SER A 28 -19.31 -0.95 -5.38
C SER A 28 -18.34 -0.10 -4.56
N VAL A 29 -18.65 0.21 -3.29
CA VAL A 29 -17.74 0.98 -2.39
C VAL A 29 -17.15 0.10 -1.27
N LEU A 30 -17.31 -1.23 -1.35
CA LEU A 30 -16.84 -2.16 -0.31
C LEU A 30 -15.50 -2.81 -0.67
N SER A 31 -14.50 -1.98 -0.92
CA SER A 31 -13.13 -2.21 -0.48
C SER A 31 -12.38 -0.92 -0.74
N ALA A 32 -12.04 -0.17 0.31
CA ALA A 32 -10.94 0.76 0.21
C ALA A 32 -9.68 -0.11 0.03
N GLU A 33 -9.40 -0.54 -1.20
CA GLU A 33 -8.12 -1.17 -1.50
C GLU A 33 -7.04 -0.21 -1.03
N LYS A 34 -6.14 -0.69 -0.16
CA LYS A 34 -5.09 0.17 0.36
C LYS A 34 -4.30 0.71 -0.83
N PRO A 35 -4.03 2.03 -0.87
CA PRO A 35 -3.66 2.73 -2.09
C PRO A 35 -2.37 2.24 -2.76
N TYR A 36 -1.54 1.47 -2.04
CA TYR A 36 -0.23 1.02 -2.52
C TYR A 36 -0.01 -0.49 -2.33
N THR A 37 -1.09 -1.28 -2.34
CA THR A 37 -0.98 -2.74 -2.23
C THR A 37 -0.05 -3.30 -3.32
N GLY A 38 0.94 -4.10 -2.91
CA GLY A 38 1.93 -4.72 -3.81
C GLY A 38 3.24 -3.94 -3.97
N VAL A 39 3.31 -2.70 -3.45
CA VAL A 39 4.56 -1.92 -3.41
C VAL A 39 5.46 -2.43 -2.28
N THR A 40 6.76 -2.57 -2.55
CA THR A 40 7.77 -2.88 -1.54
C THR A 40 8.83 -1.78 -1.53
N ILE A 41 9.14 -1.26 -0.35
CA ILE A 41 10.22 -0.28 -0.12
C ILE A 41 11.35 -0.96 0.64
N ARG A 42 12.58 -0.87 0.13
CA ARG A 42 13.79 -1.36 0.77
C ARG A 42 14.61 -0.21 1.34
N ILE A 43 14.87 -0.28 2.64
CA ILE A 43 15.58 0.73 3.41
C ILE A 43 16.91 0.16 3.89
N SER A 44 18.02 0.77 3.47
CA SER A 44 19.34 0.50 4.04
C SER A 44 19.50 1.29 5.34
N ALA A 45 19.76 0.60 6.46
CA ALA A 45 19.86 1.21 7.78
C ALA A 45 20.97 0.59 8.64
N ASP A 46 21.49 1.38 9.58
CA ASP A 46 22.50 0.91 10.52
C ASP A 46 21.87 0.20 11.72
N ALA A 47 22.62 -0.74 12.30
CA ALA A 47 22.21 -1.53 13.45
C ALA A 47 22.23 -0.71 14.76
N THR A 48 21.32 0.26 14.89
CA THR A 48 21.23 1.18 16.03
C THR A 48 19.85 1.17 16.68
N PRO A 49 19.72 1.58 17.98
CA PRO A 49 18.43 1.66 18.67
C PRO A 49 17.34 2.44 17.92
N PRO A 50 17.62 3.58 17.27
CA PRO A 50 16.63 4.28 16.45
C PRO A 50 16.09 3.46 15.28
N THR A 51 16.92 2.62 14.65
CA THR A 51 16.50 1.73 13.56
C THR A 51 15.50 0.68 14.05
N TYR A 52 15.80 0.05 15.19
CA TYR A 52 14.88 -0.92 15.80
C TYR A 52 13.56 -0.27 16.25
N ALA A 53 13.60 0.96 16.76
CA ALA A 53 12.40 1.72 17.10
C ALA A 53 11.52 1.99 15.87
N LYS A 54 12.12 2.34 14.72
CA LYS A 54 11.39 2.51 13.45
C LYS A 54 10.73 1.20 13.01
N GLN A 55 11.43 0.07 13.11
CA GLN A 55 10.87 -1.24 12.73
C GLN A 55 9.61 -1.60 13.52
N ASN A 56 9.50 -1.19 14.78
CA ASN A 56 8.29 -1.42 15.58
C ASN A 56 7.06 -0.62 15.10
N LEU A 57 7.27 0.52 14.42
CA LEU A 57 6.19 1.37 13.89
C LEU A 57 5.76 0.97 12.47
N VAL A 58 6.57 0.17 11.77
CA VAL A 58 6.32 -0.23 10.38
C VAL A 58 4.99 -0.95 10.22
N GLY A 59 4.60 -1.79 11.18
CA GLY A 59 3.37 -2.59 11.06
C GLY A 59 2.10 -1.75 10.87
N GLU A 60 2.02 -0.58 11.52
CA GLU A 60 0.90 0.35 11.34
C GLU A 60 0.93 0.97 9.95
N PHE A 61 2.12 1.41 9.51
CA PHE A 61 2.32 1.94 8.16
C PHE A 61 1.94 0.93 7.07
N GLU A 62 2.39 -0.32 7.15
CA GLU A 62 2.01 -1.38 6.19
C GLU A 62 0.50 -1.67 6.23
N LYS A 63 -0.09 -1.63 7.44
CA LYS A 63 -1.52 -1.85 7.62
C LYS A 63 -2.35 -0.75 6.97
N GLU A 64 -1.95 0.51 7.07
CA GLU A 64 -2.70 1.63 6.50
C GLU A 64 -2.48 1.78 4.99
N THR A 65 -1.24 1.62 4.54
CA THR A 65 -0.84 1.94 3.16
C THR A 65 -0.88 0.75 2.20
N GLY A 66 -0.71 -0.47 2.72
CA GLY A 66 -0.53 -1.67 1.91
C GLY A 66 0.89 -1.86 1.36
N ILE A 67 1.81 -0.94 1.66
CA ILE A 67 3.22 -1.05 1.31
C ILE A 67 3.87 -2.09 2.22
N LYS A 68 4.80 -2.89 1.67
CA LYS A 68 5.71 -3.72 2.45
C LYS A 68 7.04 -2.99 2.65
N VAL A 69 7.52 -2.88 3.88
CA VAL A 69 8.79 -2.21 4.18
C VAL A 69 9.82 -3.25 4.64
N VAL A 70 10.95 -3.28 3.94
CA VAL A 70 12.06 -4.19 4.22
C VAL A 70 13.24 -3.38 4.70
N PHE A 71 13.63 -3.58 5.95
CA PHE A 71 14.85 -3.01 6.51
C PHE A 71 16.01 -3.98 6.28
N ASP A 72 17.03 -3.51 5.58
CA ASP A 72 18.33 -4.16 5.49
C ASP A 72 19.25 -3.53 6.53
N VAL A 73 19.35 -4.19 7.68
CA VAL A 73 20.05 -3.68 8.86
C VAL A 73 21.43 -4.31 8.94
N LEU A 74 22.46 -3.49 8.79
CA LEU A 74 23.86 -3.92 8.85
C LEU A 74 24.66 -3.04 9.84
N PRO A 75 25.76 -3.55 10.42
CA PRO A 75 26.74 -2.69 11.08
C PRO A 75 27.26 -1.62 10.12
N TYR A 76 27.50 -0.41 10.62
CA TYR A 76 27.79 0.77 9.79
C TYR A 76 28.85 0.56 8.68
N PRO A 77 30.02 -0.08 8.94
CA PRO A 77 31.01 -0.29 7.88
C PRO A 77 30.47 -1.13 6.72
N SER A 78 29.81 -2.25 7.02
CA SER A 78 29.22 -3.15 6.02
C SER A 78 28.02 -2.52 5.32
N MET A 79 27.22 -1.73 6.05
CA MET A 79 26.13 -0.97 5.47
C MET A 79 26.64 0.00 4.41
N LEU A 80 27.66 0.80 4.75
CA LEU A 80 28.23 1.78 3.84
C LEU A 80 28.87 1.11 2.61
N GLU A 81 29.63 0.03 2.82
CA GLU A 81 30.24 -0.73 1.73
C GLU A 81 29.19 -1.23 0.73
N LYS A 82 28.12 -1.85 1.24
CA LYS A 82 27.03 -2.36 0.40
C LYS A 82 26.28 -1.24 -0.32
N GLN A 83 25.96 -0.14 0.36
CA GLN A 83 25.30 1.02 -0.28
C GLN A 83 26.13 1.57 -1.45
N MET A 84 27.44 1.73 -1.25
CA MET A 84 28.34 2.18 -2.31
C MET A 84 28.37 1.20 -3.48
N ALA A 85 28.42 -0.10 -3.20
CA ALA A 85 28.40 -1.14 -4.22
C ALA A 85 27.12 -1.08 -5.08
N GLU A 86 25.94 -1.00 -4.45
CA GLU A 86 24.65 -0.91 -5.15
C GLU A 86 24.50 0.38 -5.96
N LEU A 87 25.04 1.50 -5.45
CA LEU A 87 25.02 2.79 -6.15
C LEU A 87 25.93 2.79 -7.39
N VAL A 88 27.16 2.28 -7.27
CA VAL A 88 28.11 2.16 -8.39
C VAL A 88 27.59 1.18 -9.44
N ALA A 89 26.94 0.10 -9.01
CA ALA A 89 26.35 -0.87 -9.91
C ALA A 89 25.00 -0.42 -10.52
N HIS A 90 24.45 0.73 -10.10
CA HIS A 90 23.18 1.27 -10.56
C HIS A 90 22.01 0.26 -10.51
N THR A 91 21.98 -0.58 -9.47
CA THR A 91 21.02 -1.70 -9.38
C THR A 91 19.61 -1.25 -9.05
N GLY A 92 19.45 -0.08 -8.41
CA GLY A 92 18.18 0.36 -7.83
C GLY A 92 17.71 -0.54 -6.67
N TYR A 93 18.63 -1.24 -5.99
CA TYR A 93 18.26 -2.20 -4.94
C TYR A 93 17.63 -1.55 -3.71
N TYR A 94 18.09 -0.36 -3.32
CA TYR A 94 17.54 0.40 -2.20
C TYR A 94 16.71 1.58 -2.69
N ASP A 95 15.49 1.70 -2.15
CA ASP A 95 14.64 2.86 -2.35
C ASP A 95 15.02 4.00 -1.40
N ILE A 96 15.54 3.65 -0.20
CA ILE A 96 15.94 4.61 0.82
C ILE A 96 17.31 4.25 1.39
N ILE A 97 18.21 5.24 1.40
CA ILE A 97 19.50 5.19 2.07
C ILE A 97 19.43 6.03 3.35
N SER A 98 19.48 5.38 4.51
CA SER A 98 19.42 6.06 5.81
C SER A 98 20.82 6.46 6.27
N HIS A 99 21.10 7.77 6.29
CA HIS A 99 22.33 8.35 6.85
C HIS A 99 22.07 9.58 7.70
N SER A 100 23.01 9.89 8.57
CA SER A 100 23.04 11.16 9.28
C SER A 100 23.44 12.29 8.33
N SER A 101 22.89 13.49 8.55
CA SER A 101 22.95 14.62 7.60
C SER A 101 24.36 15.02 7.16
N HIS A 102 25.36 14.89 8.05
CA HIS A 102 26.74 15.25 7.77
C HIS A 102 27.43 14.32 6.75
N LEU A 103 26.89 13.12 6.50
CA LEU A 103 27.48 12.15 5.57
C LEU A 103 26.87 12.21 4.17
N LEU A 104 25.80 12.98 3.97
CA LEU A 104 25.08 13.04 2.69
C LEU A 104 25.97 13.54 1.54
N GLY A 105 26.97 14.37 1.81
CA GLY A 105 27.91 14.84 0.80
C GLY A 105 28.77 13.74 0.17
N ARG A 106 28.79 12.52 0.71
CA ARG A 106 29.50 11.37 0.12
C ARG A 106 28.70 10.64 -0.95
N PHE A 107 27.41 10.99 -1.11
CA PHE A 107 26.45 10.29 -1.97
C PHE A 107 26.02 11.10 -3.20
N VAL A 108 26.54 12.32 -3.38
CA VAL A 108 26.21 13.25 -4.46
C VAL A 108 27.45 13.74 -5.19
#